data_AF-A0A1F9LVZ4-F1
#
_entry.id   AF-A0A1F9LVZ4-F1
#
_cell.length_a   1.000
_cell.length_b   1.000
_cell.length_c   1.000
_cell.angle_alpha   90.00
_cell.angle_beta   90.00
_cell.angle_gamma   90.00
#
_symmetry.space_group_name_H-M   'P 1'
#
loop_
_entity.id
_entity.type
_entity.pdbx_description
1 polymer ?
#
loop_
_entity_poly.entity_id
_entity_poly.type
_entity_poly.pdbx_seq_one_letter_code
_entity_poly.pdbx_strand_id
1 'polypeptide(L)'
;MAVAQCNAAANRVATEFICQDVIDCCDPLKFEVILVADLFYQRELSIRLMTALTRAHAQGCEVIIADSGRPFLPKSSLSEIYCQTATTSFDVEGCLSRTVRLFRFC
;
A
#
# COMPACT_ATOMS: atom_id res chain seq x y z
N MET A 1 15.13 2.07 -8.70
CA MET A 1 15.38 0.80 -7.98
C MET A 1 16.59 0.87 -7.04
N ALA A 2 17.66 1.62 -7.35
CA ALA A 2 18.88 1.68 -6.52
C ALA A 2 18.65 2.00 -5.03
N VAL A 3 17.77 2.96 -4.70
CA VAL A 3 17.45 3.30 -3.30
C VAL A 3 16.77 2.13 -2.57
N ALA A 4 15.79 1.48 -3.22
CA ALA A 4 15.11 0.32 -2.65
C ALA A 4 16.08 -0.86 -2.44
N GLN A 5 17.00 -1.09 -3.38
CA GLN A 5 18.05 -2.12 -3.25
C GLN A 5 19.00 -1.82 -2.09
N CYS A 6 19.44 -0.57 -1.93
CA CYS A 6 20.28 -0.14 -0.81
C CYS A 6 19.57 -0.42 0.52
N ASN A 7 18.30 -0.04 0.64
CA ASN A 7 17.49 -0.29 1.83
C ASN A 7 17.33 -1.78 2.10
N ALA A 8 17.07 -2.58 1.07
CA ALA A 8 16.94 -4.03 1.19
C ALA A 8 18.24 -4.67 1.69
N ALA A 9 19.39 -4.28 1.13
CA ALA A 9 20.70 -4.76 1.56
C ALA A 9 21.01 -4.36 3.01
N ALA A 10 20.73 -3.11 3.39
CA ALA A 10 20.92 -2.62 4.76
C ALA A 10 20.10 -3.42 5.79
N ASN A 11 18.91 -3.89 5.39
CA ASN A 11 18.01 -4.68 6.23
C ASN A 11 18.14 -6.20 6.02
N ARG A 12 19.06 -6.66 5.15
CA ARG A 12 19.26 -8.07 4.79
C ARG A 12 17.99 -8.76 4.25
N VAL A 13 17.22 -8.03 3.45
CA VAL A 13 15.99 -8.52 2.81
C VAL A 13 16.24 -8.79 1.32
N ALA A 14 15.83 -9.95 0.83
CA ALA A 14 15.84 -10.24 -0.59
C ALA A 14 14.68 -9.51 -1.29
N THR A 15 14.92 -8.91 -2.45
CA THR A 15 13.91 -8.18 -3.21
C THR A 15 13.97 -8.53 -4.68
N GLU A 16 12.80 -8.75 -5.26
CA GLU A 16 12.61 -8.82 -6.70
C GLU A 16 11.81 -7.61 -7.16
N PHE A 17 12.10 -7.13 -8.37
CA PHE A 17 11.51 -5.92 -8.88
C PHE A 17 10.89 -6.15 -10.24
N ILE A 18 9.66 -5.68 -10.38
CA ILE A 18 8.90 -5.78 -11.62
C ILE A 18 8.67 -4.35 -12.13
N CYS A 19 9.32 -3.99 -13.23
CA CYS A 19 9.25 -2.65 -13.83
C CYS A 19 8.15 -2.55 -14.90
N GLN A 20 6.93 -2.93 -14.55
CA GLN A 20 5.74 -2.84 -15.41
C GLN A 20 4.50 -2.60 -14.55
N ASP A 21 3.41 -2.18 -15.18
CA ASP A 21 2.11 -2.09 -14.50
C ASP A 21 1.61 -3.50 -14.18
N VAL A 22 1.57 -3.84 -12.89
CA VAL A 22 1.15 -5.15 -12.39
C VAL A 22 -0.28 -5.18 -11.88
N ILE A 23 -0.99 -4.04 -11.85
CA ILE A 23 -2.28 -3.95 -11.17
C ILE A 23 -3.29 -4.93 -11.78
N ASP A 24 -3.35 -5.00 -13.12
CA ASP A 24 -4.33 -5.83 -13.81
C ASP A 24 -3.80 -7.24 -14.17
N CYS A 25 -2.47 -7.41 -14.23
CA CYS A 25 -1.84 -8.63 -14.74
C CYS A 25 -1.21 -9.54 -13.67
N CYS A 26 -1.16 -9.11 -12.41
CA CYS A 26 -0.59 -9.91 -11.34
C CYS A 26 -1.54 -11.06 -10.94
N ASP A 27 -0.98 -12.27 -10.83
CA ASP A 27 -1.66 -13.43 -10.26
C ASP A 27 -1.53 -13.39 -8.73
N PRO A 28 -2.62 -13.16 -7.99
CA PRO A 28 -2.57 -13.02 -6.54
C PRO A 28 -2.14 -14.28 -5.80
N LEU A 29 -2.34 -15.47 -6.37
CA LEU A 29 -1.98 -16.75 -5.72
C LEU A 29 -0.47 -16.91 -5.52
N LYS A 30 0.35 -16.04 -6.10
CA LYS A 30 1.80 -16.00 -5.89
C LYS A 30 2.21 -15.34 -4.58
N PHE A 31 1.29 -14.68 -3.87
CA PHE A 31 1.59 -13.89 -2.68
C PHE A 31 0.72 -14.31 -1.50
N GLU A 32 1.34 -14.44 -0.34
CA GLU A 32 0.62 -14.65 0.92
C GLU A 32 0.05 -13.34 1.46
N VAL A 33 0.81 -12.24 1.27
CA VAL A 33 0.47 -10.90 1.73
C VAL A 33 0.77 -9.87 0.65
N ILE A 34 -0.17 -8.95 0.42
CA ILE A 34 0.01 -7.77 -0.42
C ILE A 34 -0.03 -6.52 0.47
N LEU A 35 1.05 -5.75 0.43
CA LEU A 35 1.18 -4.47 1.12
C LEU A 35 1.03 -3.33 0.12
N VAL A 36 0.18 -2.36 0.46
CA VAL A 36 -0.10 -1.19 -0.38
C VAL A 36 0.11 0.06 0.45
N ALA A 37 0.93 0.99 -0.05
CA ALA A 37 1.14 2.27 0.60
C ALA A 37 1.13 3.39 -0.44
N ASP A 38 0.47 4.49 -0.11
CA ASP A 38 0.50 5.74 -0.88
C ASP A 38 0.09 5.65 -2.36
N LEU A 39 -0.93 4.84 -2.68
CA LEU A 39 -1.44 4.69 -4.07
C LEU A 39 -2.84 5.29 -4.28
N PHE A 40 -3.50 5.78 -3.24
CA PHE A 40 -4.89 6.28 -3.31
C PHE A 40 -5.00 7.78 -3.63
N TYR A 41 -3.98 8.37 -4.25
CA TYR A 41 -3.92 9.79 -4.58
C TYR A 41 -4.63 10.14 -5.90
N GLN A 42 -4.87 9.16 -6.79
CA GLN A 42 -5.56 9.34 -8.07
C GLN A 42 -6.77 8.40 -8.17
N ARG A 43 -7.91 8.93 -8.64
CA ARG A 43 -9.17 8.20 -8.71
C ARG A 43 -9.11 6.96 -9.60
N GLU A 44 -8.62 7.09 -10.84
CA GLU A 44 -8.59 5.99 -11.82
C GLU A 44 -7.67 4.85 -11.34
N LEU A 45 -6.52 5.22 -10.79
CA LEU A 45 -5.58 4.28 -10.16
C LEU A 45 -6.23 3.55 -8.99
N SER A 46 -6.90 4.28 -8.10
CA SER A 46 -7.57 3.72 -6.92
C SER A 46 -8.64 2.70 -7.31
N ILE A 47 -9.41 2.97 -8.36
CA ILE A 47 -10.45 2.04 -8.86
C ILE A 47 -9.80 0.74 -9.34
N ARG A 48 -8.81 0.83 -10.25
CA ARG A 48 -8.11 -0.35 -10.78
C ARG A 48 -7.46 -1.17 -9.67
N LEU A 49 -6.77 -0.49 -8.76
CA LEU A 49 -6.10 -1.11 -7.63
C LEU A 49 -7.10 -1.84 -6.72
N MET A 50 -8.22 -1.21 -6.38
CA MET A 50 -9.23 -1.85 -5.53
C MET A 50 -9.87 -3.07 -6.18
N THR A 51 -10.10 -3.04 -7.49
CA THR A 51 -10.56 -4.23 -8.23
C THR A 51 -9.54 -5.38 -8.11
N ALA A 52 -8.26 -5.10 -8.32
CA ALA A 52 -7.20 -6.09 -8.21
C ALA A 52 -7.04 -6.65 -6.78
N LEU A 53 -7.05 -5.78 -5.76
CA LEU A 53 -6.91 -6.16 -4.36
C LEU A 53 -8.12 -6.96 -3.85
N THR A 54 -9.33 -6.61 -4.29
CA THR A 54 -10.54 -7.38 -3.95
C THR A 54 -10.45 -8.80 -4.52
N ARG A 55 -9.98 -8.94 -5.76
CA ARG A 55 -9.74 -10.26 -6.38
C ARG A 55 -8.69 -11.05 -5.61
N ALA A 56 -7.59 -10.40 -5.20
CA ALA A 56 -6.54 -11.03 -4.41
C ALA A 56 -7.05 -11.54 -3.06
N HIS A 57 -7.80 -10.69 -2.35
CA HIS A 57 -8.42 -11.06 -1.08
C HIS A 57 -9.37 -12.24 -1.21
N ALA A 58 -10.22 -12.25 -2.25
CA ALA A 58 -11.13 -13.36 -2.53
C ALA A 58 -10.41 -14.68 -2.84
N GLN A 59 -9.13 -14.63 -3.24
CA GLN A 59 -8.28 -15.79 -3.49
C GLN A 59 -7.46 -16.22 -2.26
N GLY A 60 -7.69 -15.59 -1.10
CA GLY A 60 -7.06 -15.95 0.18
C GLY A 60 -5.79 -15.17 0.50
N CYS A 61 -5.38 -14.21 -0.32
CA CYS A 61 -4.25 -13.33 0.00
C CYS A 61 -4.66 -12.35 1.10
N GLU A 62 -3.78 -12.15 2.09
CA GLU A 62 -3.95 -11.05 3.05
C GLU A 62 -3.61 -9.73 2.36
N VAL A 63 -4.46 -8.72 2.49
CA VAL A 63 -4.22 -7.39 1.92
C VAL A 63 -4.21 -6.36 3.03
N ILE A 64 -3.09 -5.62 3.15
CA ILE A 64 -2.91 -4.55 4.12
C ILE A 64 -2.63 -3.24 3.37
N ILE A 65 -3.44 -2.23 3.64
CA ILE A 65 -3.34 -0.90 3.04
C ILE A 65 -2.92 0.10 4.10
N ALA A 66 -1.81 0.79 3.87
CA ALA A 66 -1.38 1.96 4.63
C ALA A 66 -1.79 3.25 3.91
N ASP A 67 -2.54 4.11 4.58
CA ASP A 67 -3.00 5.38 4.01
C ASP A 67 -3.02 6.52 5.05
N SER A 68 -2.65 7.73 4.62
CA SER A 68 -2.60 8.93 5.47
C SER A 68 -3.75 9.91 5.21
N GLY A 69 -4.92 9.41 4.81
CA GLY A 69 -6.11 10.22 4.52
C GLY A 69 -6.23 10.65 3.05
N ARG A 70 -5.81 9.82 2.10
CA ARG A 70 -5.97 10.11 0.68
C ARG A 70 -7.46 10.09 0.29
N PRO A 71 -7.89 10.98 -0.62
CA PRO A 71 -9.32 11.19 -0.88
C PRO A 71 -10.01 10.01 -1.57
N PHE A 72 -9.26 9.12 -2.23
CA PHE A 72 -9.83 8.05 -3.05
C PHE A 72 -9.70 6.66 -2.44
N LEU A 73 -9.35 6.54 -1.15
CA LEU A 73 -9.40 5.27 -0.43
C LEU A 73 -10.85 4.89 -0.08
N PRO A 74 -11.41 3.78 -0.61
CA PRO A 74 -12.77 3.37 -0.30
C PRO A 74 -12.83 2.64 1.05
N LYS A 75 -13.13 3.40 2.11
CA LYS A 75 -13.11 2.90 3.50
C LYS A 75 -14.23 1.92 3.84
N SER A 76 -15.29 1.81 3.03
CA SER A 76 -16.46 0.99 3.35
C SER A 76 -16.20 -0.52 3.34
N SER A 77 -15.22 -0.97 2.57
CA SER A 77 -14.84 -2.40 2.46
C SER A 77 -13.61 -2.76 3.30
N LEU A 78 -13.21 -1.87 4.20
CA LEU A 78 -11.94 -1.94 4.91
C LEU A 78 -12.15 -1.77 6.41
N SER A 79 -11.51 -2.63 7.20
CA SER A 79 -11.42 -2.50 8.64
C SER A 79 -10.10 -1.84 9.02
N GLU A 80 -10.15 -0.77 9.81
CA GLU A 80 -8.95 -0.18 10.41
C GLU A 80 -8.38 -1.14 11.46
N ILE A 81 -7.10 -1.49 11.33
CA ILE A 81 -6.41 -2.41 12.25
C ILE A 81 -5.31 -1.71 13.07
N TYR A 82 -4.85 -0.54 12.63
CA TYR A 82 -3.82 0.24 13.32
C TYR A 82 -3.90 1.71 12.93
N CYS A 83 -3.51 2.59 13.85
CA CYS A 83 -3.44 4.04 13.64
C CYS A 83 -2.26 4.60 14.42
N GLN A 84 -1.44 5.41 13.75
CA GLN A 84 -0.30 6.07 14.38
C GLN A 84 -0.13 7.47 13.82
N THR A 85 0.18 8.41 14.71
CA THR A 85 0.62 9.75 14.35
C THR A 85 2.13 9.84 14.55
N ALA A 86 2.84 10.23 13.50
CA ALA A 86 4.28 10.48 13.55
C ALA A 86 4.55 11.97 13.41
N THR A 87 5.59 12.45 14.08
CA THR A 87 6.15 13.79 13.85
C THR A 87 6.90 13.76 12.52
N THR A 88 6.67 14.78 11.69
CA THR A 88 7.26 14.90 10.35
C THR A 88 8.06 16.18 10.21
N SER A 89 9.01 16.19 9.27
CA SER A 89 9.71 17.42 8.89
C SER A 89 8.79 18.27 8.01
N PHE A 90 8.56 19.52 8.41
CA PHE A 90 7.73 20.45 7.64
C PHE A 90 8.30 20.69 6.23
N ASP A 91 9.63 20.77 6.10
CA ASP A 91 10.31 21.04 4.83
C ASP A 91 10.08 19.93 3.78
N VAL A 92 9.77 18.72 4.24
CA VAL A 92 9.55 17.55 3.37
C VAL A 92 8.07 17.26 3.19
N GLU A 93 7.30 17.24 4.29
CA GLU A 93 5.92 16.74 4.30
C GLU A 93 4.86 17.86 4.22
N GLY A 94 5.27 19.13 4.42
CA GLY A 94 4.37 20.29 4.50
C GLY A 94 3.49 20.30 5.75
N CYS A 95 3.71 19.37 6.68
CA CYS A 95 3.02 19.27 7.96
C CYS A 95 4.01 18.82 9.05
N LEU A 96 3.70 19.17 10.31
CA LEU A 96 4.52 18.81 11.48
C LEU A 96 4.14 17.44 12.06
N SER A 97 2.96 16.94 11.70
CA SER A 97 2.52 15.60 12.07
C SER A 97 1.69 14.99 10.95
N ARG A 98 1.77 13.67 10.83
CA ARG A 98 0.97 12.91 9.89
C ARG A 98 0.41 11.67 10.56
N THR A 99 -0.89 11.47 10.42
CA THR A 99 -1.57 10.26 10.89
C THR A 99 -1.65 9.26 9.75
N VAL A 100 -1.10 8.06 9.97
CA VAL A 100 -1.17 6.93 9.06
C VAL A 100 -2.04 5.86 9.70
N ARG A 101 -2.90 5.25 8.88
CA ARG A 101 -3.77 4.16 9.29
C ARG A 101 -3.48 2.94 8.44
N LEU A 102 -3.54 1.77 9.07
CA LEU A 102 -3.49 0.49 8.37
C LEU A 102 -4.90 -0.09 8.32
N PHE A 103 -5.25 -0.61 7.16
CA PHE A 103 -6.54 -1.20 6.89
C PHE A 103 -6.36 -2.62 6.34
N ARG A 104 -7.29 -3.50 6.67
CA ARG A 104 -7.43 -4.84 6.10
C ARG A 104 -8.80 -4.96 5.41
N PHE A 105 -8.91 -5.80 4.40
CA PHE A 105 -10.23 -6.16 3.84
C PHE A 105 -11.09 -6.89 4.88
N CYS A 106 -12.39 -6.59 4.88
CA CYS A 106 -13.40 -7.22 5.72
C CYS A 106 -13.92 -8.53 5.13
#